data_AF-A0AB37CSC3-F1
#
_entry.id   AF-A0AB37CSC3-F1
#
_cell.length_a   1.000
_cell.length_b   1.000
_cell.length_c   1.000
_cell.angle_alpha   90.00
_cell.angle_beta   90.00
_cell.angle_gamma   90.00
#
_symmetry.space_group_name_H-M   'P 1'
#
loop_
_entity.id
_entity.type
_entity.pdbx_description
1 polymer ?
#
loop_
_entity_poly.entity_id
_entity_poly.type
_entity_poly.pdbx_seq_one_letter_code
_entity_poly.pdbx_strand_id
1 'polypeptide(L)'
;MNNFEHRKVSIPLAIGIFIAPIIFAWFTLRKGYSKTARIVSFGYLALAFLAFFALPNQPQKVENPTVQTESKQTNPVKTEAEKTAEADAQAKQLKQKFEDRKAELEEEDKPHFEWPKVDYTQPVAKVDLKNDQAIIKAVGKPVVEQEKLTNENGEPATTYYFSKNVSSGLEITLSREFIDVAWQFNSKEPVKASAIFNDGQRITRALLGGKEGAALYENISKGGKVDFLSLDDGTEIHNARCGAYMCRYQVAR
;
A
#
# COMPACT_ATOMS: atom_id res chain seq x y z
N MET A 1 -32.51 40.00 22.50
CA MET A 1 -31.73 39.48 23.65
C MET A 1 -31.74 37.97 23.54
N ASN A 2 -30.60 37.33 23.28
CA ASN A 2 -30.43 35.88 23.46
C ASN A 2 -28.96 35.61 23.81
N ASN A 3 -28.78 34.85 24.90
CA ASN A 3 -27.58 34.67 25.71
C ASN A 3 -26.41 34.02 24.95
N PHE A 4 -25.22 34.63 25.04
CA PHE A 4 -23.96 33.95 24.77
C PHE A 4 -23.46 33.29 26.04
N GLU A 5 -23.81 32.02 26.26
CA GLU A 5 -23.19 31.23 27.32
C GLU A 5 -21.74 30.86 26.95
N HIS A 6 -20.80 31.34 27.78
CA HIS A 6 -19.40 30.96 27.77
C HIS A 6 -19.25 29.49 28.21
N ARG A 7 -18.95 28.58 27.28
CA ARG A 7 -18.60 27.19 27.63
C ARG A 7 -17.24 27.13 28.31
N LYS A 8 -17.21 26.67 29.56
CA LYS A 8 -15.99 26.36 30.32
C LYS A 8 -15.30 25.12 29.75
N VAL A 9 -13.98 25.12 29.79
CA VAL A 9 -13.13 24.03 29.33
C VAL A 9 -13.30 22.85 30.29
N SER A 10 -13.74 21.70 29.79
CA SER A 10 -13.93 20.50 30.61
C SER A 10 -12.56 19.91 31.00
N ILE A 11 -12.43 19.46 32.25
CA ILE A 11 -11.24 18.84 32.85
C ILE A 11 -10.59 17.76 31.93
N PRO A 12 -11.33 16.86 31.27
CA PRO A 12 -10.72 15.89 30.34
C PRO A 12 -10.04 16.53 29.11
N LEU A 13 -10.48 17.71 28.66
CA LEU A 13 -9.86 18.43 27.55
C LEU A 13 -8.52 19.06 27.98
N ALA A 14 -8.42 19.51 29.23
CA ALA A 14 -7.18 20.06 29.79
C ALA A 14 -6.09 18.99 29.95
N ILE A 15 -6.47 17.76 30.33
CA ILE A 15 -5.56 16.61 30.42
C ILE A 15 -5.04 16.22 29.03
N GLY A 16 -5.89 16.26 28.00
CA GLY A 16 -5.48 16.00 26.62
C GLY A 16 -4.46 17.01 26.06
N ILE A 17 -4.60 18.29 26.41
CA ILE A 17 -3.62 19.35 26.06
C ILE A 17 -2.25 19.07 26.70
N PHE A 18 -2.21 18.49 27.90
CA PHE A 18 -0.98 18.14 28.60
C PHE A 18 -0.26 16.92 27.99
N ILE A 19 -1.01 15.92 27.53
CA ILE A 19 -0.45 14.64 27.03
C ILE A 19 -0.03 14.71 25.55
N ALA A 20 -0.75 15.48 24.72
CA ALA A 20 -0.50 15.56 23.27
C ALA A 20 -0.75 16.98 22.73
N PRO A 21 0.14 17.95 23.02
CA PRO A 21 -0.08 19.37 22.73
C PRO A 21 -0.31 19.66 21.23
N ILE A 22 0.33 18.89 20.35
CA ILE A 22 0.19 19.03 18.89
C ILE A 22 -1.22 18.66 18.42
N ILE A 23 -1.77 17.54 18.91
CA ILE A 23 -3.09 17.04 18.51
C ILE A 23 -4.19 17.97 19.05
N PHE A 24 -4.02 18.50 20.27
CA PHE A 24 -5.02 19.36 20.89
C PHE A 24 -4.99 20.82 20.41
N ALA A 25 -3.83 21.35 19.99
CA ALA A 25 -3.77 22.63 19.28
C ALA A 25 -4.63 22.59 18.00
N TRP A 26 -4.57 21.49 17.25
CA TRP A 26 -5.45 21.24 16.10
C TRP A 26 -6.94 21.24 16.47
N PHE A 27 -7.31 20.66 17.62
CA PHE A 27 -8.70 20.61 18.08
C PHE A 27 -9.28 21.99 18.42
N THR A 28 -8.45 22.95 18.87
CA THR A 28 -8.92 24.32 19.20
C THR A 28 -9.21 25.22 17.99
N LEU A 29 -8.82 24.79 16.78
CA LEU A 29 -9.13 25.48 15.52
C LEU A 29 -10.60 25.28 15.07
N ARG A 30 -11.31 24.30 15.64
CA ARG A 30 -12.73 24.06 15.35
C ARG A 30 -13.59 25.27 15.78
N LYS A 31 -14.62 25.61 14.99
CA LYS A 31 -15.53 26.73 15.27
C LYS A 31 -16.34 26.43 16.54
N GLY A 32 -16.33 27.34 17.52
CA GLY A 32 -17.08 27.20 18.79
C GLY A 32 -16.27 27.45 20.07
N TYR A 33 -14.93 27.55 19.98
CA TYR A 33 -14.07 27.85 21.14
C TYR A 33 -13.75 29.35 21.26
N SER A 34 -13.73 29.86 22.50
CA SER A 34 -13.39 31.26 22.81
C SER A 34 -11.99 31.63 22.34
N LYS A 35 -11.80 32.88 21.92
CA LYS A 35 -10.48 33.41 21.53
C LYS A 35 -9.44 33.25 22.65
N THR A 36 -9.86 33.37 23.91
CA THR A 36 -8.99 33.15 25.07
C THR A 36 -8.47 31.70 25.17
N ALA A 37 -9.32 30.70 24.88
CA ALA A 37 -8.93 29.30 24.92
C ALA A 37 -7.93 28.93 23.82
N ARG A 38 -8.03 29.58 22.65
CA ARG A 38 -7.06 29.44 21.56
C ARG A 38 -5.70 30.01 21.97
N ILE A 39 -5.66 31.20 22.54
CA ILE A 39 -4.42 31.86 22.98
C ILE A 39 -3.69 31.01 24.04
N VAL A 40 -4.42 30.46 25.02
CA VAL A 40 -3.83 29.60 26.06
C VAL A 40 -3.25 28.31 25.46
N SER A 41 -3.93 27.71 24.48
CA SER A 41 -3.47 26.45 23.86
C SER A 41 -2.22 26.65 23.00
N PHE A 42 -2.16 27.74 22.22
CA PHE A 42 -0.96 28.09 21.45
C PHE A 42 0.20 28.55 22.36
N GLY A 43 -0.09 29.26 23.45
CA GLY A 43 0.91 29.64 24.45
C GLY A 43 1.54 28.42 25.14
N TYR A 44 0.75 27.41 25.47
CA TYR A 44 1.26 26.16 26.04
C TYR A 44 2.08 25.35 25.04
N LEU A 45 1.68 25.31 23.76
CA LEU A 45 2.45 24.65 22.71
C LEU A 45 3.82 25.31 22.51
N ALA A 46 3.88 26.65 22.51
CA ALA A 46 5.15 27.38 22.41
C ALA A 46 6.07 27.10 23.62
N LEU A 47 5.52 27.03 24.83
CA LEU A 47 6.25 26.66 26.04
C LEU A 47 6.78 25.21 25.99
N ALA A 48 5.97 24.26 25.52
CA ALA A 48 6.37 22.87 25.37
C ALA A 48 7.51 22.71 24.35
N PHE A 49 7.45 23.46 23.24
CA PHE A 49 8.52 23.51 22.26
C PHE A 49 9.81 24.11 22.83
N LEU A 50 9.72 25.23 23.55
CA LEU A 50 10.87 25.84 24.21
C LEU A 50 11.50 24.90 25.25
N ALA A 51 10.69 24.17 26.03
CA ALA A 51 11.18 23.18 26.99
C ALA A 51 11.88 22.01 26.29
N PHE A 52 11.33 21.51 25.18
CA PHE A 52 11.93 20.43 24.38
C PHE A 52 13.29 20.82 23.79
N PHE A 53 13.43 22.07 23.31
CA PHE A 53 14.69 22.59 22.79
C PHE A 53 15.69 23.04 23.87
N ALA A 54 15.21 23.34 25.08
CA ALA A 54 16.04 23.74 26.22
C ALA A 54 16.52 22.55 27.07
N LEU A 55 16.06 21.32 26.79
CA LEU A 55 16.64 20.11 27.38
C LEU A 55 18.08 19.96 26.87
N PRO A 56 19.11 20.07 27.74
CA PRO A 56 20.47 19.78 27.32
C PRO A 56 20.53 18.30 26.90
N ASN A 57 20.93 18.05 25.65
CA ASN A 57 21.32 16.72 25.22
C ASN A 57 22.34 16.20 26.24
N GLN A 58 22.00 15.10 26.93
CA GLN A 58 22.99 14.48 27.78
C GLN A 58 24.18 14.09 26.90
N PRO A 59 25.38 14.62 27.17
CA PRO A 59 26.55 14.14 26.48
C PRO A 59 26.67 12.66 26.83
N GLN A 60 26.65 11.81 25.81
CA GLN A 60 27.04 10.42 26.00
C GLN A 60 28.41 10.43 26.68
N LYS A 61 28.51 9.71 27.80
CA LYS A 61 29.73 9.57 28.58
C LYS A 61 30.81 8.97 27.68
N VAL A 62 31.61 9.84 27.06
CA VAL A 62 32.85 9.46 26.39
C VAL A 62 33.81 9.10 27.50
N GLU A 63 33.96 7.80 27.73
CA GLU A 63 35.02 7.25 28.55
C GLU A 63 36.34 7.53 27.82
N ASN A 64 37.07 8.54 28.29
CA ASN A 64 38.42 8.83 27.84
C ASN A 64 39.33 7.63 28.10
N PRO A 65 39.97 7.02 27.10
CA PRO A 65 41.21 6.31 27.34
C PRO A 65 42.30 7.36 27.52
N THR A 66 42.95 7.29 28.67
CA THR A 66 44.20 7.95 28.98
C THR A 66 45.19 7.81 27.82
N VAL A 67 45.76 8.94 27.39
CA VAL A 67 46.91 8.98 26.49
C VAL A 67 48.03 8.16 27.12
N GLN A 68 48.30 6.98 26.55
CA GLN A 68 49.57 6.29 26.70
C GLN A 68 50.33 6.40 25.38
N THR A 69 51.51 6.98 25.51
CA THR A 69 52.57 7.16 24.54
C THR A 69 52.87 5.87 23.76
N GLU A 70 53.08 6.04 22.45
CA GLU A 70 53.68 5.12 21.49
C GLU A 70 54.04 3.70 21.98
N SER A 71 53.27 2.72 21.52
CA SER A 71 53.88 1.48 21.06
C SER A 71 53.45 1.24 19.62
N LYS A 72 54.47 1.05 18.78
CA LYS A 72 54.42 0.79 17.35
C LYS A 72 53.63 -0.49 17.07
N GLN A 73 52.31 -0.39 16.99
CA GLN A 73 51.46 -1.49 16.56
C GLN A 73 51.54 -1.56 15.03
N THR A 74 52.43 -2.43 14.57
CA THR A 74 52.56 -2.81 13.16
C THR A 74 51.30 -3.59 12.79
N ASN A 75 50.22 -2.90 12.41
CA ASN A 75 49.23 -3.51 11.53
C ASN A 75 49.98 -3.88 10.25
N PRO A 76 49.88 -5.12 9.74
CA PRO A 76 50.40 -5.40 8.41
C PRO A 76 49.68 -4.44 7.46
N VAL A 77 50.44 -3.60 6.77
CA VAL A 77 49.92 -2.75 5.70
C VAL A 77 49.36 -3.71 4.66
N LYS A 78 48.05 -3.95 4.71
CA LYS A 78 47.36 -4.73 3.69
C LYS A 78 47.67 -4.09 2.35
N THR A 79 48.17 -4.91 1.43
CA THR A 79 48.53 -4.47 0.08
C THR A 79 47.28 -3.91 -0.60
N GLU A 80 47.44 -2.95 -1.51
CA GLU A 80 46.31 -2.38 -2.25
C GLU A 80 45.45 -3.47 -2.92
N ALA A 81 46.08 -4.54 -3.41
CA ALA A 81 45.42 -5.74 -3.90
C ALA A 81 44.55 -6.47 -2.85
N GLU A 82 44.98 -6.52 -1.58
CA GLU A 82 44.21 -7.15 -0.49
C GLU A 82 43.01 -6.30 -0.08
N LYS A 83 43.13 -4.96 -0.12
CA LYS A 83 42.00 -4.04 0.11
C LYS A 83 40.95 -4.15 -0.98
N THR A 84 41.37 -4.22 -2.24
CA THR A 84 40.45 -4.41 -3.37
C THR A 84 39.77 -5.77 -3.32
N ALA A 85 40.51 -6.84 -3.01
CA ALA A 85 39.92 -8.18 -2.87
C ALA A 85 38.90 -8.26 -1.72
N GLU A 86 39.16 -7.59 -0.59
CA GLU A 86 38.22 -7.48 0.52
C GLU A 86 36.98 -6.66 0.15
N ALA A 87 37.15 -5.54 -0.55
CA ALA A 87 36.04 -4.72 -1.04
C ALA A 87 35.16 -5.49 -2.04
N ASP A 88 35.75 -6.24 -2.97
CA ASP A 88 35.03 -7.08 -3.93
C ASP A 88 34.27 -8.21 -3.23
N ALA A 89 34.87 -8.84 -2.20
CA ALA A 89 34.21 -9.85 -1.39
C ALA A 89 33.03 -9.26 -0.61
N GLN A 90 33.20 -8.08 -0.01
CA GLN A 90 32.13 -7.36 0.68
C GLN A 90 31.00 -6.96 -0.27
N ALA A 91 31.32 -6.46 -1.47
CA ALA A 91 30.33 -6.12 -2.49
C ALA A 91 29.53 -7.35 -2.93
N LYS A 92 30.19 -8.50 -3.11
CA LYS A 92 29.51 -9.78 -3.41
C LYS A 92 28.60 -10.22 -2.28
N GLN A 93 29.06 -10.17 -1.03
CA GLN A 93 28.23 -10.50 0.14
C GLN A 93 27.02 -9.59 0.27
N LEU A 94 27.20 -8.28 0.05
CA LEU A 94 26.12 -7.31 0.10
C LEU A 94 25.09 -7.57 -1.00
N LYS A 95 25.55 -7.82 -2.24
CA LYS A 95 24.67 -8.20 -3.34
C LYS A 95 23.88 -9.46 -3.01
N GLN A 96 24.52 -10.50 -2.48
CA GLN A 96 23.83 -11.73 -2.07
C GLN A 96 22.76 -11.46 -1.03
N LYS A 97 23.07 -10.68 0.03
CA LYS A 97 22.10 -10.31 1.06
C LYS A 97 20.91 -9.53 0.49
N PHE A 98 21.13 -8.69 -0.52
CA PHE A 98 20.04 -7.98 -1.18
C PHE A 98 19.16 -8.93 -2.00
N GLU A 99 19.74 -9.86 -2.75
CA GLU A 99 18.97 -10.86 -3.52
C GLU A 99 18.21 -11.80 -2.59
N ASP A 100 18.82 -12.27 -1.49
CA ASP A 100 18.17 -13.14 -0.50
C ASP A 100 16.98 -12.43 0.16
N ARG A 101 17.18 -11.19 0.62
CA ARG A 101 16.10 -10.36 1.17
C ARG A 101 15.01 -10.10 0.14
N LYS A 102 15.38 -9.86 -1.12
CA LYS A 102 14.41 -9.65 -2.20
C LYS A 102 13.56 -10.90 -2.42
N ALA A 103 14.18 -12.08 -2.45
CA ALA A 103 13.47 -13.35 -2.60
C ALA A 103 12.53 -13.62 -1.41
N GLU A 104 12.96 -13.31 -0.18
CA GLU A 104 12.11 -13.39 1.02
C GLU A 104 10.88 -12.48 0.90
N LEU A 105 11.09 -11.21 0.51
CA LEU A 105 10.00 -10.26 0.29
C LEU A 105 9.06 -10.69 -0.84
N GLU A 106 9.58 -11.30 -1.91
CA GLU A 106 8.77 -11.83 -3.01
C GLU A 106 7.94 -13.04 -2.58
N GLU A 107 8.42 -13.85 -1.64
CA GLU A 107 7.64 -14.95 -1.05
C GLU A 107 6.58 -14.42 -0.08
N GLU A 108 6.93 -13.45 0.78
CA GLU A 108 5.98 -12.79 1.68
C GLU A 108 4.85 -12.08 0.92
N ASP A 109 5.15 -11.51 -0.25
CA ASP A 109 4.19 -10.86 -1.14
C ASP A 109 3.26 -11.85 -1.85
N LYS A 110 3.39 -13.18 -1.72
CA LYS A 110 2.45 -14.11 -2.37
C LYS A 110 1.13 -14.25 -1.62
N PRO A 111 0.04 -14.65 -2.29
CA PRO A 111 -1.16 -15.11 -1.59
C PRO A 111 -0.86 -16.33 -0.71
N HIS A 112 -1.02 -16.21 0.61
CA HIS A 112 -0.73 -17.27 1.60
C HIS A 112 -1.97 -18.06 2.01
N PHE A 113 -2.69 -18.64 1.05
CA PHE A 113 -3.83 -19.55 1.29
C PHE A 113 -4.06 -20.43 0.06
N GLU A 114 -4.86 -21.51 0.18
CA GLU A 114 -5.26 -22.30 -0.98
C GLU A 114 -6.38 -21.59 -1.76
N TRP A 115 -6.04 -21.00 -2.91
CA TRP A 115 -7.04 -20.35 -3.77
C TRP A 115 -7.79 -21.35 -4.66
N PRO A 116 -9.03 -21.04 -5.08
CA PRO A 116 -9.79 -21.86 -6.01
C PRO A 116 -9.08 -22.04 -7.35
N LYS A 117 -9.02 -23.30 -7.81
CA LYS A 117 -8.52 -23.66 -9.15
C LYS A 117 -9.50 -23.20 -10.23
N VAL A 118 -9.00 -23.03 -11.46
CA VAL A 118 -9.86 -22.70 -12.60
C VAL A 118 -10.73 -23.90 -12.98
N ASP A 119 -12.03 -23.65 -13.05
CA ASP A 119 -12.98 -24.61 -13.63
C ASP A 119 -13.03 -24.43 -15.16
N TYR A 120 -12.27 -25.26 -15.86
CA TYR A 120 -12.24 -25.30 -17.33
C TYR A 120 -13.47 -25.97 -17.95
N THR A 121 -14.36 -26.59 -17.16
CA THR A 121 -15.56 -27.26 -17.68
C THR A 121 -16.67 -26.28 -18.04
N GLN A 122 -16.68 -25.10 -17.42
CA GLN A 122 -17.66 -24.06 -17.69
C GLN A 122 -17.09 -23.04 -18.68
N PRO A 123 -17.60 -22.95 -19.92
CA PRO A 123 -17.17 -21.91 -20.84
C PRO A 123 -17.63 -20.54 -20.35
N VAL A 124 -16.74 -19.54 -20.45
CA VAL A 124 -17.05 -18.14 -20.16
C VAL A 124 -16.91 -17.38 -21.46
N ALA A 125 -18.01 -16.78 -21.92
CA ALA A 125 -17.99 -15.96 -23.13
C ALA A 125 -17.20 -14.69 -22.90
N LYS A 126 -16.31 -14.35 -23.85
CA LYS A 126 -15.58 -13.08 -23.82
C LYS A 126 -16.57 -11.93 -24.03
N VAL A 127 -16.51 -10.91 -23.18
CA VAL A 127 -17.32 -9.70 -23.34
C VAL A 127 -16.63 -8.71 -24.27
N ASP A 128 -17.43 -7.90 -24.95
CA ASP A 128 -16.91 -6.75 -25.69
C ASP A 128 -16.27 -5.76 -24.70
N LEU A 129 -14.97 -5.53 -24.86
CA LEU A 129 -14.19 -4.64 -24.01
C LEU A 129 -14.66 -3.18 -24.09
N LYS A 130 -15.43 -2.79 -25.12
CA LYS A 130 -16.02 -1.45 -25.26
C LYS A 130 -17.41 -1.32 -24.62
N ASN A 131 -17.99 -2.43 -24.15
CA ASN A 131 -19.32 -2.45 -23.57
C ASN A 131 -19.26 -2.52 -22.04
N ASP A 132 -19.19 -1.34 -21.42
CA ASP A 132 -19.13 -1.20 -19.95
C ASP A 132 -20.25 -1.94 -19.24
N GLN A 133 -21.49 -1.90 -19.75
CA GLN A 133 -22.61 -2.59 -19.12
C GLN A 133 -22.45 -4.12 -19.16
N ALA A 134 -21.90 -4.67 -20.25
CA ALA A 134 -21.64 -6.10 -20.36
C ALA A 134 -20.53 -6.54 -19.38
N ILE A 135 -19.48 -5.71 -19.23
CA ILE A 135 -18.38 -5.96 -18.29
C ILE A 135 -18.87 -5.98 -16.85
N ILE A 136 -19.64 -4.97 -16.44
CA ILE A 136 -20.21 -4.92 -15.09
C ILE A 136 -21.13 -6.10 -14.83
N LYS A 137 -21.96 -6.50 -15.82
CA LYS A 137 -22.82 -7.70 -15.69
C LYS A 137 -22.02 -9.00 -15.58
N ALA A 138 -20.86 -9.09 -16.22
CA ALA A 138 -20.04 -10.31 -16.22
C ALA A 138 -19.50 -10.69 -14.84
N VAL A 139 -19.39 -9.72 -13.92
CA VAL A 139 -19.05 -9.99 -12.51
C VAL A 139 -20.10 -10.89 -11.84
N GLY A 140 -21.37 -10.81 -12.25
CA GLY A 140 -22.45 -11.60 -11.67
C GLY A 140 -22.85 -11.16 -10.25
N LYS A 141 -22.41 -9.98 -9.80
CA LYS A 141 -22.79 -9.35 -8.53
C LYS A 141 -23.32 -7.93 -8.78
N PRO A 142 -24.24 -7.44 -7.93
CA PRO A 142 -24.68 -6.06 -8.02
C PRO A 142 -23.54 -5.11 -7.65
N VAL A 143 -23.47 -3.97 -8.34
CA VAL A 143 -22.66 -2.83 -7.91
C VAL A 143 -23.25 -2.30 -6.61
N VAL A 144 -22.41 -2.13 -5.59
CA VAL A 144 -22.84 -1.56 -4.30
C VAL A 144 -22.54 -0.07 -4.20
N GLU A 145 -21.50 0.39 -4.88
CA GLU A 145 -21.03 1.77 -4.86
C GLU A 145 -20.27 2.06 -6.16
N GLN A 146 -20.28 3.33 -6.58
CA GLN A 146 -19.52 3.79 -7.72
C GLN A 146 -18.89 5.14 -7.42
N GLU A 147 -17.66 5.33 -7.90
CA GLU A 147 -16.88 6.54 -7.71
C GLU A 147 -16.41 7.06 -9.06
N LYS A 148 -16.66 8.35 -9.32
CA LYS A 148 -16.13 9.02 -10.51
C LYS A 148 -14.77 9.60 -10.19
N LEU A 149 -13.81 9.32 -11.04
CA LEU A 149 -12.46 9.84 -10.93
C LEU A 149 -12.00 10.41 -12.28
N THR A 150 -10.93 11.19 -12.22
CA THR A 150 -10.20 11.68 -13.38
C THR A 150 -8.75 11.30 -13.17
N ASN A 151 -8.15 10.60 -14.15
CA ASN A 151 -6.74 10.23 -14.04
C ASN A 151 -5.82 11.46 -14.21
N GLU A 152 -4.51 11.25 -14.10
CA GLU A 152 -3.52 12.34 -14.24
C GLU A 152 -3.57 13.05 -15.60
N ASN A 153 -4.03 12.36 -16.65
CA ASN A 153 -4.15 12.89 -18.01
C ASN A 153 -5.49 13.61 -18.27
N GLY A 154 -6.39 13.67 -17.29
CA GLY A 154 -7.72 14.25 -17.47
C GLY A 154 -8.76 13.28 -18.01
N GLU A 155 -8.44 12.00 -18.21
CA GLU A 155 -9.36 11.01 -18.72
C GLU A 155 -10.38 10.62 -17.63
N PRO A 156 -11.70 10.78 -17.89
CA PRO A 156 -12.72 10.39 -16.94
C PRO A 156 -12.77 8.87 -16.81
N ALA A 157 -12.86 8.41 -15.58
CA ALA A 157 -13.02 7.00 -15.25
C ALA A 157 -14.07 6.83 -14.15
N THR A 158 -14.65 5.63 -14.05
CA THR A 158 -15.56 5.28 -12.96
C THR A 158 -15.15 3.95 -12.35
N THR A 159 -14.91 3.93 -11.05
CA THR A 159 -14.69 2.72 -10.27
C THR A 159 -16.01 2.17 -9.78
N TYR A 160 -16.25 0.89 -10.00
CA TYR A 160 -17.42 0.15 -9.57
C TYR A 160 -17.02 -0.86 -8.51
N TYR A 161 -17.58 -0.73 -7.32
CA TYR A 161 -17.33 -1.61 -6.19
C TYR A 161 -18.43 -2.67 -6.10
N PHE A 162 -18.04 -3.93 -5.90
CA PHE A 162 -18.96 -5.08 -5.78
C PHE A 162 -19.06 -5.63 -4.35
N SER A 163 -18.45 -4.95 -3.38
CA SER A 163 -18.47 -5.28 -1.96
C SER A 163 -18.62 -4.02 -1.13
N LYS A 164 -19.41 -4.08 -0.06
CA LYS A 164 -19.54 -2.97 0.91
C LYS A 164 -18.25 -2.68 1.66
N ASN A 165 -17.34 -3.65 1.70
CA ASN A 165 -16.03 -3.48 2.28
C ASN A 165 -15.01 -3.33 1.14
N VAL A 166 -14.57 -2.09 0.91
CA VAL A 166 -13.58 -1.77 -0.13
C VAL A 166 -12.25 -2.50 0.08
N SER A 167 -11.88 -2.79 1.34
CA SER A 167 -10.65 -3.55 1.66
C SER A 167 -10.76 -5.07 1.42
N SER A 168 -11.93 -5.55 0.99
CA SER A 168 -12.23 -6.97 0.81
C SER A 168 -13.34 -7.13 -0.23
N GLY A 169 -12.94 -7.15 -1.50
CA GLY A 169 -13.87 -7.27 -2.61
C GLY A 169 -13.20 -7.06 -3.96
N LEU A 170 -14.00 -7.26 -5.01
CA LEU A 170 -13.66 -6.90 -6.38
C LEU A 170 -14.06 -5.45 -6.65
N GLU A 171 -13.21 -4.74 -7.39
CA GLU A 171 -13.48 -3.46 -8.00
C GLU A 171 -13.07 -3.49 -9.48
N ILE A 172 -13.78 -2.70 -10.30
CA ILE A 172 -13.46 -2.50 -11.71
C ILE A 172 -13.48 -1.01 -11.99
N THR A 173 -12.41 -0.47 -12.55
CA THR A 173 -12.37 0.91 -13.03
C THR A 173 -12.47 0.91 -14.55
N LEU A 174 -13.47 1.62 -15.07
CA LEU A 174 -13.73 1.75 -16.50
C LEU A 174 -13.37 3.16 -16.97
N SER A 175 -12.54 3.21 -18.00
CA SER A 175 -12.10 4.41 -18.73
C SER A 175 -12.26 4.16 -20.23
N ARG A 176 -12.18 5.19 -21.08
CA ARG A 176 -12.09 4.95 -22.54
C ARG A 176 -10.76 4.36 -22.95
N GLU A 177 -9.71 4.54 -22.14
CA GLU A 177 -8.33 4.10 -22.42
C GLU A 177 -7.96 2.77 -21.75
N PHE A 178 -8.69 2.37 -20.69
CA PHE A 178 -8.33 1.17 -19.94
C PHE A 178 -9.49 0.56 -19.13
N ILE A 179 -9.29 -0.68 -18.72
CA ILE A 179 -10.04 -1.39 -17.68
C ILE A 179 -9.05 -1.79 -16.59
N ASP A 180 -9.17 -1.24 -15.39
CA ASP A 180 -8.47 -1.79 -14.23
C ASP A 180 -9.37 -2.80 -13.53
N VAL A 181 -8.81 -3.97 -13.25
CA VAL A 181 -9.44 -4.98 -12.41
C VAL A 181 -8.58 -5.17 -11.19
N ALA A 182 -9.17 -5.07 -10.01
CA ALA A 182 -8.49 -5.36 -8.76
C ALA A 182 -9.41 -6.11 -7.81
N TRP A 183 -8.86 -7.06 -7.06
CA TRP A 183 -9.57 -7.65 -5.93
C TRP A 183 -8.67 -7.74 -4.72
N GLN A 184 -9.21 -7.27 -3.60
CA GLN A 184 -8.54 -7.21 -2.31
C GLN A 184 -9.07 -8.32 -1.41
N PHE A 185 -8.19 -8.97 -0.67
CA PHE A 185 -8.52 -10.15 0.12
C PHE A 185 -7.65 -10.25 1.38
N ASN A 186 -8.08 -11.10 2.30
CA ASN A 186 -7.35 -11.43 3.52
C ASN A 186 -7.10 -12.94 3.57
N SER A 187 -5.85 -13.37 3.40
CA SER A 187 -5.46 -14.79 3.45
C SER A 187 -5.79 -15.46 4.79
N LYS A 188 -5.97 -14.68 5.87
CA LYS A 188 -6.40 -15.19 7.19
C LYS A 188 -7.89 -15.54 7.25
N GLU A 189 -8.67 -15.19 6.22
CA GLU A 189 -10.09 -15.49 6.09
C GLU A 189 -10.36 -16.30 4.80
N PRO A 190 -9.87 -17.56 4.71
CA PRO A 190 -9.74 -18.31 3.46
C PRO A 190 -11.06 -18.54 2.72
N VAL A 191 -12.18 -18.67 3.45
CA VAL A 191 -13.52 -18.81 2.85
C VAL A 191 -13.93 -17.53 2.12
N LYS A 192 -13.69 -16.36 2.73
CA LYS A 192 -13.98 -15.07 2.10
C LYS A 192 -13.02 -14.78 0.95
N ALA A 193 -11.73 -15.06 1.14
CA ALA A 193 -10.72 -14.92 0.10
C ALA A 193 -11.05 -15.80 -1.11
N SER A 194 -11.47 -17.05 -0.92
CA SER A 194 -11.89 -17.94 -2.00
C SER A 194 -13.09 -17.39 -2.79
N ALA A 195 -14.08 -16.81 -2.10
CA ALA A 195 -15.21 -16.18 -2.80
C ALA A 195 -14.77 -15.00 -3.67
N ILE A 196 -13.82 -14.19 -3.19
CA ILE A 196 -13.25 -13.05 -3.94
C ILE A 196 -12.42 -13.55 -5.13
N PHE A 197 -11.61 -14.60 -4.96
CA PHE A 197 -10.85 -15.20 -6.06
C PHE A 197 -11.75 -15.79 -7.14
N ASN A 198 -12.90 -16.38 -6.77
CA ASN A 198 -13.90 -16.81 -7.74
C ASN A 198 -14.46 -15.64 -8.56
N ASP A 199 -14.69 -14.47 -7.93
CA ASP A 199 -15.10 -13.26 -8.64
C ASP A 199 -14.00 -12.79 -9.61
N GLY A 200 -12.76 -12.72 -9.13
CA GLY A 200 -11.57 -12.37 -9.92
C GLY A 200 -11.37 -13.29 -11.12
N GLN A 201 -11.51 -14.61 -10.91
CA GLN A 201 -11.45 -15.61 -11.97
C GLN A 201 -12.54 -15.38 -13.02
N ARG A 202 -13.78 -15.20 -12.58
CA ARG A 202 -14.94 -14.99 -13.46
C ARG A 202 -14.73 -13.78 -14.35
N ILE A 203 -14.40 -12.62 -13.78
CA ILE A 203 -14.21 -11.41 -14.56
C ILE A 203 -12.99 -11.50 -15.48
N THR A 204 -11.89 -12.11 -15.03
CA THR A 204 -10.69 -12.28 -15.86
C THR A 204 -10.97 -13.13 -17.09
N ARG A 205 -11.72 -14.22 -16.94
CA ARG A 205 -12.13 -15.06 -18.06
C ARG A 205 -13.15 -14.36 -18.97
N ALA A 206 -14.02 -13.53 -18.42
CA ALA A 206 -14.96 -12.74 -19.22
C ALA A 206 -14.24 -11.66 -20.03
N LEU A 207 -13.25 -10.98 -19.47
CA LEU A 207 -12.51 -9.92 -20.16
C LEU A 207 -11.51 -10.46 -21.17
N LEU A 208 -10.79 -11.52 -20.85
CA LEU A 208 -9.65 -11.98 -21.65
C LEU A 208 -9.97 -13.20 -22.50
N GLY A 209 -11.14 -13.81 -22.30
CA GLY A 209 -11.51 -15.07 -22.91
C GLY A 209 -11.11 -16.29 -22.07
N GLY A 210 -11.39 -17.46 -22.62
CA GLY A 210 -11.32 -18.73 -21.91
C GLY A 210 -9.92 -19.09 -21.43
N LYS A 211 -9.10 -19.68 -22.31
CA LYS A 211 -7.83 -20.32 -21.95
C LYS A 211 -6.78 -19.28 -21.54
N GLU A 212 -6.72 -18.17 -22.25
CA GLU A 212 -5.78 -17.08 -22.07
C GLU A 212 -6.04 -16.36 -20.74
N GLY A 213 -7.31 -16.01 -20.46
CA GLY A 213 -7.71 -15.42 -19.18
C GLY A 213 -7.50 -16.37 -18.00
N ALA A 214 -7.78 -17.67 -18.18
CA ALA A 214 -7.48 -18.69 -17.19
C ALA A 214 -5.98 -18.80 -16.89
N ALA A 215 -5.14 -18.82 -17.93
CA ALA A 215 -3.69 -18.89 -17.80
C ALA A 215 -3.13 -17.66 -17.08
N LEU A 216 -3.59 -16.45 -17.42
CA LEU A 216 -3.19 -15.24 -16.70
C LEU A 216 -3.59 -15.32 -15.22
N TYR A 217 -4.85 -15.65 -14.94
CA TYR A 217 -5.36 -15.77 -13.57
C TYR A 217 -4.55 -16.79 -12.74
N GLU A 218 -4.27 -17.98 -13.29
CA GLU A 218 -3.48 -18.99 -12.60
C GLU A 218 -2.05 -18.54 -12.33
N ASN A 219 -1.43 -17.86 -13.30
CA ASN A 219 -0.08 -17.35 -13.16
C ASN A 219 0.00 -16.34 -12.02
N ILE A 220 -0.85 -15.31 -12.05
CA ILE A 220 -0.83 -14.27 -11.01
C ILE A 220 -1.23 -14.83 -9.65
N SER A 221 -2.20 -15.76 -9.57
CA SER A 221 -2.64 -16.34 -8.30
C SER A 221 -1.54 -17.13 -7.59
N LYS A 222 -0.54 -17.64 -8.32
CA LYS A 222 0.67 -18.29 -7.77
C LYS A 222 1.75 -17.29 -7.32
N GLY A 223 1.48 -15.99 -7.40
CA GLY A 223 2.46 -14.92 -7.18
C GLY A 223 3.23 -14.51 -8.43
N GLY A 224 2.84 -14.99 -9.61
CA GLY A 224 3.42 -14.58 -10.88
C GLY A 224 3.19 -13.09 -11.17
N LYS A 225 4.15 -12.47 -11.84
CA LYS A 225 4.11 -11.06 -12.26
C LYS A 225 4.28 -10.99 -13.76
N VAL A 226 3.45 -10.19 -14.42
CA VAL A 226 3.47 -9.98 -15.87
C VAL A 226 3.32 -8.49 -16.13
N ASP A 227 4.43 -7.85 -16.54
CA ASP A 227 4.44 -6.41 -16.81
C ASP A 227 3.65 -6.07 -18.08
N PHE A 228 3.74 -6.93 -19.09
CA PHE A 228 3.04 -6.80 -20.36
C PHE A 228 2.70 -8.19 -20.96
N LEU A 229 1.50 -8.32 -21.50
CA LEU A 229 1.03 -9.48 -22.26
C LEU A 229 0.13 -9.00 -23.40
N SER A 230 0.38 -9.47 -24.62
CA SER A 230 -0.51 -9.27 -25.76
C SER A 230 -1.16 -10.60 -26.13
N LEU A 231 -2.48 -10.60 -26.33
CA LEU A 231 -3.24 -11.75 -26.79
C LEU A 231 -3.34 -11.79 -28.31
N ASP A 232 -3.70 -12.95 -28.86
CA ASP A 232 -3.82 -13.18 -30.30
C ASP A 232 -4.80 -12.23 -31.01
N ASP A 233 -5.79 -11.70 -30.28
CA ASP A 233 -6.77 -10.74 -30.80
C ASP A 233 -6.36 -9.27 -30.61
N GLY A 234 -5.11 -9.03 -30.20
CA GLY A 234 -4.56 -7.70 -29.96
C GLY A 234 -4.93 -7.08 -28.62
N THR A 235 -5.63 -7.81 -27.73
CA THR A 235 -5.87 -7.33 -26.36
C THR A 235 -4.54 -7.21 -25.62
N GLU A 236 -4.23 -6.03 -25.09
CA GLU A 236 -3.03 -5.78 -24.29
C GLU A 236 -3.37 -5.74 -22.80
N ILE A 237 -2.56 -6.43 -21.99
CA ILE A 237 -2.66 -6.49 -20.54
C ILE A 237 -1.37 -5.97 -19.94
N HIS A 238 -1.50 -5.10 -18.93
CA HIS A 238 -0.38 -4.48 -18.23
C HIS A 238 -0.45 -4.75 -16.73
N ASN A 239 0.73 -4.79 -16.09
CA ASN A 239 0.88 -4.78 -14.64
C ASN A 239 0.08 -5.86 -13.90
N ALA A 240 -0.01 -7.07 -14.47
CA ALA A 240 -0.77 -8.16 -13.90
C ALA A 240 0.02 -8.87 -12.79
N ARG A 241 -0.52 -8.91 -11.58
CA ARG A 241 0.13 -9.49 -10.40
C ARG A 241 -0.86 -9.81 -9.28
N CYS A 242 -0.53 -10.77 -8.43
CA CYS A 242 -1.13 -10.92 -7.11
C CYS A 242 -0.08 -10.79 -6.02
N GLY A 243 -0.33 -9.86 -5.11
CA GLY A 243 0.37 -9.70 -3.85
C GLY A 243 -0.32 -10.45 -2.71
N ALA A 244 0.12 -10.20 -1.46
CA ALA A 244 -0.38 -10.90 -0.28
C ALA A 244 -1.82 -10.54 0.11
N TYR A 245 -2.31 -9.40 -0.39
CA TYR A 245 -3.61 -8.81 -0.04
C TYR A 245 -4.41 -8.32 -1.25
N MET A 246 -3.83 -8.33 -2.45
CA MET A 246 -4.50 -7.79 -3.64
C MET A 246 -3.95 -8.41 -4.92
N CYS A 247 -4.86 -8.75 -5.82
CA CYS A 247 -4.55 -9.02 -7.21
C CYS A 247 -5.03 -7.88 -8.10
N ARG A 248 -4.31 -7.60 -9.18
CA ARG A 248 -4.70 -6.58 -10.15
C ARG A 248 -4.10 -6.82 -11.53
N TYR A 249 -4.72 -6.23 -12.53
CA TYR A 249 -4.17 -6.03 -13.88
C TYR A 249 -4.95 -4.91 -14.57
N GLN A 250 -4.37 -4.40 -15.66
CA GLN A 250 -5.00 -3.41 -16.52
C GLN A 250 -5.14 -3.97 -17.94
N VAL A 251 -6.29 -3.74 -18.57
CA VAL A 251 -6.51 -4.05 -20.00
C VAL A 251 -6.55 -2.73 -20.77
N ALA A 252 -5.80 -2.61 -21.87
CA ALA A 252 -5.85 -1.44 -22.74
C ALA A 252 -7.14 -1.40 -23.58
N ARG A 253 -7.64 -0.19 -23.88
CA ARG A 253 -8.84 0.04 -24.70
C ARG A 253 -8.61 1.01 -25.85
#